data_AF-A0A7S2BV36-F1
#
_entry.id   AF-A0A7S2BV36-F1
#
_cell.length_a   1.000
_cell.length_b   1.000
_cell.length_c   1.000
_cell.angle_alpha   90.00
_cell.angle_beta   90.00
_cell.angle_gamma   90.00
#
_symmetry.space_group_name_H-M   'P 1'
#
loop_
_entity.id
_entity.type
_entity.pdbx_description
1 polymer ?
#
loop_
_entity_poly.entity_id
_entity_poly.type
_entity_poly.pdbx_seq_one_letter_code
_entity_poly.pdbx_strand_id
1 'polypeptide(L)'
;STMGVGARAPEECVCREGTYLGLGSGLCVSCPDKMECPVGSSEASLRSVAAGTGPTLDSTGANVPYPLVEQAFWTSSDDPLLVFRCLGPMHCPGGDPGTCAPQLKSLACAHCADGTYWNGQECFQCSSAETSAFIFPVVPIFISYFVVCAIYFTSRDPLPRWGSWQNSIIALGFISLSHYQILHLINTANVPKMSVQENTWKVWAVSSDVLSVFRVDCAGMGNFSSKFIMASCSPMVLLFVAVTSYLGSQLLAKLTRKAKLAMEFDCIWNVFFSLIFAFFIGITSMSLSLFKCNKNPGANEKATNALDPSVICFEGEWNSLVVVAAFSVLIYCVGCGALFSQAIWYAARGDHFS
;
A
#
# COMPACT_ATOMS: atom_id res chain seq x y z
N SER A 1 -34.34 6.95 -28.01
CA SER A 1 -35.10 5.70 -28.16
C SER A 1 -36.46 5.88 -27.53
N THR A 2 -37.42 5.00 -27.77
CA THR A 2 -38.72 5.05 -27.08
C THR A 2 -38.83 3.88 -26.10
N MET A 3 -39.60 4.07 -25.02
CA MET A 3 -39.80 3.01 -24.00
C MET A 3 -40.57 1.80 -24.54
N GLY A 4 -41.38 2.01 -25.58
CA GLY A 4 -42.15 0.95 -26.24
C GLY A 4 -42.22 1.14 -27.76
N VAL A 5 -42.55 0.05 -28.46
CA VAL A 5 -42.83 0.06 -29.89
C VAL A 5 -44.16 0.77 -30.12
N GLY A 6 -44.16 1.87 -30.88
CA GLY A 6 -45.37 2.63 -31.20
C GLY A 6 -45.61 3.87 -30.35
N ALA A 7 -44.67 4.24 -29.48
CA ALA A 7 -44.65 5.54 -28.80
C ALA A 7 -44.66 6.70 -29.81
N ARG A 8 -45.50 7.71 -29.56
CA ARG A 8 -45.72 8.86 -30.46
C ARG A 8 -45.49 10.20 -29.76
N ALA A 9 -45.44 10.23 -28.44
CA ALA A 9 -45.26 11.47 -27.70
C ALA A 9 -43.76 11.74 -27.43
N PRO A 10 -43.30 13.01 -27.51
CA PRO A 10 -41.94 13.38 -27.12
C PRO A 10 -41.61 12.99 -25.67
N GLU A 11 -42.60 12.95 -24.78
CA GLU A 11 -42.41 12.54 -23.38
C GLU A 11 -42.10 11.04 -23.23
N GLU A 12 -42.38 10.21 -24.24
CA GLU A 12 -42.10 8.77 -24.24
C GLU A 12 -40.66 8.46 -24.73
N CYS A 13 -39.89 9.50 -25.04
CA CYS A 13 -38.52 9.39 -25.49
C CYS A 13 -37.58 9.16 -24.29
N VAL A 14 -36.86 8.04 -24.33
CA VAL A 14 -35.86 7.66 -23.35
C VAL A 14 -34.46 7.58 -23.97
N CYS A 15 -33.44 7.75 -23.13
CA CYS A 15 -32.07 7.56 -23.56
C CYS A 15 -31.80 6.10 -23.93
N ARG A 16 -31.02 5.90 -24.99
CA ARG A 16 -30.64 4.56 -25.45
C ARG A 16 -29.67 3.91 -24.46
N GLU A 17 -29.50 2.60 -24.56
CA GLU A 17 -28.47 1.88 -23.81
C GLU A 17 -27.08 2.52 -24.00
N GLY A 18 -26.31 2.59 -22.92
CA GLY A 18 -25.02 3.29 -22.90
C GLY A 18 -25.14 4.82 -22.89
N THR A 19 -26.33 5.38 -22.69
CA THR A 19 -26.54 6.83 -22.48
C THR A 19 -27.51 7.09 -21.33
N TYR A 20 -27.41 8.25 -20.68
CA TYR A 20 -28.30 8.66 -19.60
C TYR A 20 -28.78 10.10 -19.78
N LEU A 21 -29.94 10.42 -19.20
CA LEU A 21 -30.52 11.77 -19.23
C LEU A 21 -29.79 12.68 -18.22
N GLY A 22 -29.05 13.69 -18.69
CA GLY A 22 -28.29 14.61 -17.85
C GLY A 22 -29.16 15.66 -17.15
N LEU A 23 -28.84 15.98 -15.89
CA LEU A 23 -29.68 16.82 -15.02
C LEU A 23 -29.84 18.27 -15.53
N GLY A 24 -28.83 18.81 -16.22
CA GLY A 24 -28.80 20.21 -16.67
C GLY A 24 -29.07 20.42 -18.16
N SER A 25 -28.87 19.40 -19.00
CA SER A 25 -28.99 19.54 -20.45
C SER A 25 -30.36 19.13 -20.99
N GLY A 26 -31.07 18.23 -20.28
CA GLY A 26 -32.22 17.52 -20.85
C GLY A 26 -31.86 16.66 -22.07
N LEU A 27 -30.56 16.48 -22.34
CA LEU A 27 -30.04 15.69 -23.44
C LEU A 27 -29.47 14.37 -22.92
N CYS A 28 -29.52 13.34 -23.77
CA CYS A 28 -28.86 12.08 -23.49
C CYS A 28 -27.34 12.25 -23.64
N VAL A 29 -26.60 11.98 -22.57
CA VAL A 29 -25.14 12.02 -22.50
C VAL A 29 -24.61 10.58 -22.53
N SER A 30 -23.43 10.37 -23.09
CA SER A 30 -22.75 9.06 -23.07
C SER A 30 -22.51 8.60 -21.64
N CYS A 31 -22.71 7.31 -21.37
CA CYS A 31 -22.42 6.71 -20.07
C CYS A 31 -20.93 6.92 -19.71
N PRO A 32 -20.61 7.28 -18.46
CA PRO A 32 -19.22 7.35 -18.03
C PRO A 32 -18.52 5.99 -18.19
N ASP A 33 -17.23 6.01 -18.52
CA ASP A 33 -16.44 4.77 -18.60
C ASP A 33 -16.55 4.01 -17.28
N LYS A 34 -16.71 2.68 -17.37
CA LYS A 34 -16.84 1.78 -16.21
C LYS A 34 -18.14 1.95 -15.41
N MET A 35 -19.15 2.51 -16.06
CA MET A 35 -20.54 2.42 -15.65
C MET A 35 -21.36 1.72 -16.74
N GLU A 36 -22.40 1.00 -16.31
CA GLU A 36 -23.42 0.43 -17.15
C GLU A 36 -24.67 1.32 -17.08
N CYS A 37 -25.15 1.79 -18.24
CA CYS A 37 -26.35 2.62 -18.33
C CYS A 37 -27.45 1.86 -19.07
N PRO A 38 -28.40 1.22 -18.34
CA PRO A 38 -29.59 0.65 -18.93
C PRO A 38 -30.40 1.66 -19.76
N VAL A 39 -31.29 1.16 -20.63
CA VAL A 39 -32.19 2.01 -21.41
C VAL A 39 -33.03 2.87 -20.46
N GLY A 40 -33.08 4.18 -20.73
CA GLY A 40 -33.82 5.15 -19.92
C GLY A 40 -33.14 5.60 -18.64
N SER A 41 -31.85 5.30 -18.45
CA SER A 41 -31.09 5.80 -17.31
C SER A 41 -31.20 7.32 -17.16
N SER A 42 -31.33 7.82 -15.92
CA SER A 42 -31.34 9.26 -15.63
C SER A 42 -30.38 9.63 -14.50
N GLU A 43 -29.76 10.80 -14.61
CA GLU A 43 -28.91 11.36 -13.55
C GLU A 43 -29.72 11.75 -12.30
N ALA A 44 -30.97 12.18 -12.49
CA ALA A 44 -31.85 12.53 -11.39
C ALA A 44 -32.12 11.33 -10.47
N SER A 45 -32.42 10.16 -11.06
CA SER A 45 -32.61 8.91 -10.31
C SER A 45 -31.31 8.45 -9.63
N LEU A 46 -30.15 8.60 -10.30
CA LEU A 46 -28.85 8.31 -9.68
C LEU A 46 -28.60 9.15 -8.42
N ARG A 47 -28.86 10.45 -8.48
CA ARG A 47 -28.68 11.36 -7.34
C ARG A 47 -29.68 11.09 -6.22
N SER A 48 -30.91 10.68 -6.53
CA SER A 48 -31.90 10.32 -5.50
C SER A 48 -31.50 9.04 -4.75
N VAL A 49 -30.94 8.04 -5.46
CA VAL A 49 -30.37 6.83 -4.86
C VAL A 49 -29.14 7.18 -4.01
N ALA A 50 -28.23 7.99 -4.54
CA ALA A 50 -27.03 8.43 -3.82
C ALA A 50 -27.36 9.22 -2.53
N ALA A 51 -28.46 9.98 -2.53
CA ALA A 51 -28.99 10.68 -1.36
C ALA A 51 -29.75 9.77 -0.37
N GLY A 52 -29.87 8.47 -0.64
CA GLY A 52 -30.59 7.51 0.21
C GLY A 52 -32.12 7.62 0.12
N THR A 53 -32.66 8.36 -0.84
CA THR A 53 -34.12 8.51 -1.05
C THR A 53 -34.72 7.42 -1.95
N GLY A 54 -33.88 6.55 -2.52
CA GLY A 54 -34.27 5.54 -3.49
C GLY A 54 -34.39 6.08 -4.92
N PRO A 55 -34.64 5.21 -5.91
CA PRO A 55 -34.80 5.63 -7.31
C PRO A 55 -36.07 6.47 -7.50
N THR A 56 -36.01 7.45 -8.41
CA THR A 56 -37.20 8.22 -8.77
C THR A 56 -38.23 7.32 -9.43
N LEU A 57 -39.52 7.57 -9.17
CA LEU A 57 -40.62 6.86 -9.82
C LEU A 57 -41.09 7.61 -11.06
N ASP A 58 -41.42 6.88 -12.12
CA ASP A 58 -42.06 7.44 -13.31
C ASP A 58 -43.58 7.65 -13.10
N SER A 59 -44.27 8.14 -14.13
CA SER A 59 -45.73 8.35 -14.08
C SER A 59 -46.55 7.06 -13.88
N THR A 60 -45.95 5.89 -14.10
CA THR A 60 -46.57 4.58 -13.88
C THR A 60 -46.29 4.02 -12.49
N GLY A 61 -45.45 4.70 -11.70
CA GLY A 61 -44.99 4.23 -10.40
C GLY A 61 -43.85 3.20 -10.49
N ALA A 62 -43.19 3.06 -11.65
CA ALA A 62 -42.03 2.19 -11.83
C ALA A 62 -40.73 2.96 -11.55
N ASN A 63 -39.70 2.24 -11.09
CA ASN A 63 -38.38 2.82 -10.83
C ASN A 63 -37.73 3.26 -12.15
N VAL A 64 -37.38 4.54 -12.25
CA VAL A 64 -36.59 5.07 -13.36
C VAL A 64 -35.18 4.50 -13.25
N PRO A 65 -34.66 3.81 -14.28
CA PRO A 65 -33.31 3.26 -14.24
C PRO A 65 -32.26 4.37 -14.12
N TYR A 66 -31.05 4.00 -13.72
CA TYR A 66 -29.93 4.91 -13.51
C TYR A 66 -28.61 4.20 -13.84
N PRO A 67 -27.52 4.95 -14.05
CA PRO A 67 -26.19 4.37 -14.26
C PRO A 67 -25.71 3.57 -13.03
N LEU A 68 -25.21 2.36 -13.24
CA LEU A 68 -24.63 1.50 -12.20
C LEU A 68 -23.13 1.34 -12.43
N VAL A 69 -22.33 1.29 -11.36
CA VAL A 69 -20.87 1.14 -11.50
C VAL A 69 -20.48 -0.34 -11.72
N GLU A 70 -19.54 -0.60 -12.63
CA GLU A 70 -19.02 -1.95 -12.87
C GLU A 70 -18.26 -2.50 -11.63
N GLN A 71 -18.12 -3.82 -11.54
CA GLN A 71 -17.30 -4.46 -10.52
C GLN A 71 -15.84 -3.99 -10.58
N ALA A 72 -15.17 -3.91 -9.42
CA ALA A 72 -13.82 -3.35 -9.22
C ALA A 72 -13.71 -1.83 -9.38
N PHE A 73 -14.84 -1.14 -9.50
CA PHE A 73 -14.95 0.32 -9.51
C PHE A 73 -15.97 0.78 -8.46
N TRP A 74 -15.86 2.04 -8.06
CA TRP A 74 -16.68 2.65 -7.02
C TRP A 74 -16.96 4.12 -7.33
N THR A 75 -18.13 4.62 -6.96
CA THR A 75 -18.49 6.03 -7.07
C THR A 75 -18.91 6.57 -5.71
N SER A 76 -18.70 7.86 -5.45
CA SER A 76 -19.11 8.47 -4.18
C SER A 76 -20.59 8.84 -4.21
N SER A 77 -21.25 8.82 -3.05
CA SER A 77 -22.62 9.34 -2.93
C SER A 77 -22.70 10.84 -3.22
N ASP A 78 -21.66 11.60 -2.91
CA ASP A 78 -21.61 13.06 -3.17
C ASP A 78 -21.45 13.40 -4.65
N ASP A 79 -20.71 12.56 -5.37
CA ASP A 79 -20.46 12.72 -6.81
C ASP A 79 -20.52 11.37 -7.54
N PRO A 80 -21.74 10.88 -7.84
CA PRO A 80 -21.97 9.50 -8.26
C PRO A 80 -21.55 9.23 -9.71
N LEU A 81 -21.14 10.26 -10.45
CA LEU A 81 -20.61 10.13 -11.81
C LEU A 81 -19.07 10.04 -11.83
N LEU A 82 -18.38 10.34 -10.72
CA LEU A 82 -16.93 10.16 -10.62
C LEU A 82 -16.62 8.72 -10.25
N VAL A 83 -16.12 7.96 -11.22
CA VAL A 83 -15.69 6.57 -11.04
C VAL A 83 -14.24 6.48 -10.55
N PHE A 84 -14.03 5.77 -9.45
CA PHE A 84 -12.73 5.45 -8.88
C PHE A 84 -12.40 3.97 -9.05
N ARG A 85 -11.13 3.66 -9.33
CA ARG A 85 -10.64 2.28 -9.41
C ARG A 85 -10.32 1.76 -8.01
N CYS A 86 -10.83 0.57 -7.70
CA CYS A 86 -10.54 -0.12 -6.45
C CYS A 86 -9.33 -1.04 -6.57
N LEU A 87 -8.82 -1.54 -5.43
CA LEU A 87 -7.72 -2.52 -5.39
C LEU A 87 -8.09 -3.86 -6.05
N GLY A 88 -9.38 -4.19 -6.09
CA GLY A 88 -9.88 -5.36 -6.79
C GLY A 88 -11.40 -5.54 -6.68
N PRO A 89 -11.95 -6.55 -7.37
CA PRO A 89 -13.39 -6.83 -7.41
C PRO A 89 -13.97 -7.24 -6.04
N MET A 90 -13.14 -7.77 -5.14
CA MET A 90 -13.54 -8.11 -3.77
C MET A 90 -13.71 -6.89 -2.87
N HIS A 91 -13.11 -5.75 -3.20
CA HIS A 91 -13.30 -4.51 -2.43
C HIS A 91 -14.55 -3.77 -2.88
N CYS A 92 -14.78 -3.76 -4.19
CA CYS A 92 -15.87 -3.04 -4.83
C CYS A 92 -16.71 -4.00 -5.69
N PRO A 93 -17.87 -4.45 -5.18
CA PRO A 93 -18.75 -5.35 -5.93
C PRO A 93 -19.40 -4.67 -7.15
N GLY A 94 -19.36 -3.33 -7.23
CA GLY A 94 -20.11 -2.56 -8.20
C GLY A 94 -21.48 -2.12 -7.65
N GLY A 95 -22.35 -1.61 -8.52
CA GLY A 95 -23.75 -1.27 -8.18
C GLY A 95 -23.97 0.20 -7.81
N ASP A 96 -24.59 0.43 -6.65
CA ASP A 96 -25.05 1.76 -6.22
C ASP A 96 -23.88 2.63 -5.69
N PRO A 97 -23.96 3.97 -5.84
CA PRO A 97 -22.95 4.87 -5.29
C PRO A 97 -22.74 4.68 -3.78
N GLY A 98 -21.47 4.67 -3.36
CA GLY A 98 -21.08 4.45 -1.97
C GLY A 98 -21.06 2.98 -1.54
N THR A 99 -21.40 2.03 -2.41
CA THR A 99 -21.43 0.60 -2.05
C THR A 99 -20.04 -0.01 -1.97
N CYS A 100 -19.67 -0.49 -0.78
CA CYS A 100 -18.44 -1.23 -0.53
C CYS A 100 -18.74 -2.68 -0.12
N ALA A 101 -17.73 -3.57 -0.24
CA ALA A 101 -17.85 -4.88 0.38
C ALA A 101 -18.00 -4.75 1.92
N PRO A 102 -18.53 -5.78 2.61
CA PRO A 102 -18.81 -5.71 4.04
C PRO A 102 -17.56 -5.28 4.84
N GLN A 103 -17.74 -4.36 5.79
CA GLN A 103 -16.69 -3.82 6.66
C GLN A 103 -15.59 -3.01 5.93
N LEU A 104 -15.73 -2.70 4.65
CA LEU A 104 -14.87 -1.73 3.99
C LEU A 104 -15.49 -0.33 4.07
N LYS A 105 -14.61 0.67 4.16
CA LYS A 105 -14.91 2.10 4.20
C LYS A 105 -13.86 2.86 3.38
N SER A 106 -13.98 4.19 3.40
CA SER A 106 -13.14 5.16 2.69
C SER A 106 -13.33 5.16 1.17
N LEU A 107 -12.70 6.16 0.52
CA LEU A 107 -12.75 6.35 -0.93
C LEU A 107 -12.24 5.07 -1.63
N ALA A 108 -13.02 4.58 -2.61
CA ALA A 108 -12.76 3.33 -3.33
C ALA A 108 -12.60 2.09 -2.41
N CYS A 109 -13.26 2.11 -1.25
CA CYS A 109 -13.32 0.99 -0.30
C CYS A 109 -11.93 0.48 0.11
N ALA A 110 -10.96 1.39 0.23
CA ALA A 110 -9.56 1.01 0.41
C ALA A 110 -9.25 0.52 1.84
N HIS A 111 -10.05 0.90 2.84
CA HIS A 111 -9.77 0.61 4.24
C HIS A 111 -10.83 -0.27 4.86
N CYS A 112 -10.40 -1.16 5.76
CA CYS A 112 -11.31 -1.86 6.64
C CYS A 112 -11.84 -0.93 7.74
N ALA A 113 -13.00 -1.25 8.31
CA ALA A 113 -13.60 -0.58 9.45
C ALA A 113 -12.64 -0.60 10.66
N ASP A 114 -12.83 0.32 11.61
CA ASP A 114 -11.93 0.40 12.76
C ASP A 114 -11.94 -0.89 13.57
N GLY A 115 -10.75 -1.38 13.95
CA GLY A 115 -10.59 -2.66 14.64
C GLY A 115 -10.63 -3.89 13.73
N THR A 116 -10.58 -3.71 12.41
CA THR A 116 -10.48 -4.81 11.44
C THR A 116 -9.28 -4.63 10.49
N TYR A 117 -8.79 -5.73 9.91
CA TYR A 117 -7.69 -5.74 8.93
C TYR A 117 -8.02 -6.62 7.73
N TRP A 118 -7.47 -6.31 6.56
CA TRP A 118 -7.72 -7.07 5.34
C TRP A 118 -6.86 -8.34 5.29
N ASN A 119 -7.47 -9.52 5.14
CA ASN A 119 -6.73 -10.79 5.04
C ASN A 119 -6.43 -11.23 3.60
N GLY A 120 -6.85 -10.45 2.60
CA GLY A 120 -6.80 -10.81 1.18
C GLY A 120 -8.17 -11.10 0.55
N GLN A 121 -9.20 -11.38 1.35
CA GLN A 121 -10.56 -11.73 0.91
C GLN A 121 -11.65 -10.92 1.62
N GLU A 122 -11.51 -10.70 2.92
CA GLU A 122 -12.46 -9.96 3.75
C GLU A 122 -11.74 -9.25 4.91
N CYS A 123 -12.44 -8.31 5.57
CA CYS A 123 -11.93 -7.65 6.76
C CYS A 123 -12.15 -8.53 8.00
N PHE A 124 -11.07 -8.96 8.64
CA PHE A 124 -11.08 -9.73 9.87
C PHE A 124 -10.96 -8.84 11.10
N GLN A 125 -11.66 -9.19 12.17
CA GLN A 125 -11.55 -8.51 13.47
C GLN A 125 -10.15 -8.71 14.06
N CYS A 126 -9.57 -7.62 14.55
CA CYS A 126 -8.30 -7.61 15.26
C CYS A 126 -8.45 -8.28 16.63
N SER A 127 -7.44 -9.03 17.06
CA SER A 127 -7.43 -9.58 18.42
C SER A 127 -7.17 -8.48 19.44
N SER A 128 -7.69 -8.61 20.68
CA SER A 128 -7.40 -7.67 21.78
C SER A 128 -5.91 -7.53 22.10
N ALA A 129 -5.10 -8.55 21.74
CA ALA A 129 -3.64 -8.46 21.87
C ALA A 129 -3.01 -7.56 20.79
N GLU A 130 -3.60 -7.48 19.60
CA GLU A 130 -3.10 -6.71 18.46
C GLU A 130 -3.52 -5.25 18.52
N THR A 131 -4.67 -4.95 19.15
CA THR A 131 -5.16 -3.59 19.34
C THR A 131 -4.44 -2.85 20.48
N SER A 132 -3.58 -3.53 21.24
CA SER A 132 -2.81 -2.89 22.30
C SER A 132 -1.75 -1.95 21.71
N ALA A 133 -1.98 -0.64 21.86
CA ALA A 133 -1.05 0.41 21.48
C ALA A 133 0.34 0.29 22.14
N PHE A 134 0.48 -0.51 23.19
CA PHE A 134 1.77 -0.80 23.84
C PHE A 134 2.52 -1.95 23.16
N ILE A 135 1.83 -3.03 22.79
CA ILE A 135 2.46 -4.21 22.18
C ILE A 135 3.05 -3.83 20.81
N PHE A 136 2.34 -2.97 20.07
CA PHE A 136 2.63 -2.70 18.67
C PHE A 136 3.89 -1.87 18.37
N PRO A 137 4.42 -0.97 19.22
CA PRO A 137 5.79 -0.47 19.04
C PRO A 137 6.83 -1.32 19.77
N VAL A 138 6.50 -1.87 20.95
CA VAL A 138 7.50 -2.50 21.83
C VAL A 138 7.98 -3.84 21.30
N VAL A 139 7.07 -4.69 20.82
CA VAL A 139 7.44 -6.04 20.33
C VAL A 139 8.35 -5.98 19.10
N PRO A 140 8.06 -5.20 18.03
CA PRO A 140 8.97 -5.07 16.89
C PRO A 140 10.36 -4.55 17.30
N ILE A 141 10.40 -3.55 18.19
CA ILE A 141 11.67 -3.02 18.70
C ILE A 141 12.44 -4.10 19.46
N PHE A 142 11.79 -4.82 20.36
CA PHE A 142 12.43 -5.91 21.13
C PHE A 142 12.94 -7.04 20.23
N ILE A 143 12.14 -7.47 19.25
CA ILE A 143 12.57 -8.46 18.24
C ILE A 143 13.77 -7.93 17.46
N SER A 144 13.76 -6.66 17.05
CA SER A 144 14.87 -6.06 16.30
C SER A 144 16.17 -6.04 17.11
N TYR A 145 16.11 -5.83 18.44
CA TYR A 145 17.28 -5.97 19.31
C TYR A 145 17.88 -7.38 19.25
N PHE A 146 17.05 -8.42 19.34
CA PHE A 146 17.54 -9.80 19.24
C PHE A 146 18.11 -10.09 17.87
N VAL A 147 17.46 -9.63 16.80
CA VAL A 147 17.95 -9.82 15.43
C VAL A 147 19.31 -9.14 15.25
N VAL A 148 19.46 -7.89 15.67
CA VAL A 148 20.75 -7.16 15.63
C VAL A 148 21.81 -7.89 16.45
N CYS A 149 21.50 -8.31 17.68
CA CYS A 149 22.44 -9.08 18.50
C CYS A 149 22.81 -10.41 17.84
N ALA A 150 21.84 -11.15 17.33
CA ALA A 150 22.07 -12.45 16.69
C ALA A 150 22.97 -12.30 15.47
N ILE A 151 22.64 -11.39 14.56
CA ILE A 151 23.45 -11.11 13.37
C ILE A 151 24.85 -10.64 13.77
N TYR A 152 24.96 -9.80 14.81
CA TYR A 152 26.24 -9.36 15.33
C TYR A 152 27.10 -10.54 15.80
N PHE A 153 26.54 -11.47 16.57
CA PHE A 153 27.28 -12.63 17.06
C PHE A 153 27.61 -13.65 15.97
N THR A 154 26.75 -13.80 14.95
CA THR A 154 27.02 -14.70 13.81
C THR A 154 27.99 -14.11 12.80
N SER A 155 28.06 -12.78 12.66
CA SER A 155 28.89 -12.10 11.66
C SER A 155 30.33 -11.83 12.12
N ARG A 156 30.71 -12.27 13.33
CA ARG A 156 32.07 -12.12 13.90
C ARG A 156 33.10 -13.10 13.33
N ASP A 157 32.84 -13.68 12.16
CA ASP A 157 33.72 -14.68 11.57
C ASP A 157 35.04 -14.05 11.09
N PRO A 158 36.20 -14.61 11.48
CA PRO A 158 37.48 -14.15 10.97
C PRO A 158 37.56 -14.42 9.46
N LEU A 159 38.32 -13.59 8.73
CA LEU A 159 38.49 -13.67 7.27
C LEU A 159 38.70 -15.10 6.72
N PRO A 160 39.48 -16.01 7.35
CA PRO A 160 39.66 -17.38 6.86
C PRO A 160 38.37 -18.23 6.85
N ARG A 161 37.34 -17.85 7.61
CA ARG A 161 36.04 -18.54 7.68
C ARG A 161 34.99 -17.96 6.75
N TRP A 162 35.31 -16.94 5.95
CA TRP A 162 34.35 -16.37 4.98
C TRP A 162 33.86 -17.40 3.96
N GLY A 163 34.69 -18.39 3.60
CA GLY A 163 34.29 -19.52 2.76
C GLY A 163 33.53 -20.64 3.48
N SER A 164 33.07 -20.43 4.71
CA SER A 164 32.31 -21.44 5.46
C SER A 164 30.94 -21.68 4.83
N TRP A 165 30.42 -22.90 5.01
CA TRP A 165 29.07 -23.26 4.55
C TRP A 165 27.98 -22.37 5.19
N GLN A 166 28.22 -21.86 6.41
CA GLN A 166 27.30 -20.97 7.12
C GLN A 166 27.16 -19.63 6.39
N ASN A 167 28.28 -19.02 5.98
CA ASN A 167 28.29 -17.79 5.20
C ASN A 167 27.64 -18.00 3.82
N SER A 168 27.83 -19.18 3.20
CA SER A 168 27.13 -19.54 1.96
C SER A 168 25.61 -19.62 2.13
N ILE A 169 25.09 -20.15 3.25
CA ILE A 169 23.65 -20.17 3.53
C ILE A 169 23.10 -18.76 3.74
N ILE A 170 23.82 -17.92 4.48
CA ILE A 170 23.41 -16.51 4.70
C ILE A 170 23.38 -15.76 3.36
N ALA A 171 24.40 -15.93 2.52
CA ALA A 171 24.45 -15.35 1.18
C ALA A 171 23.28 -15.84 0.30
N LEU A 172 22.97 -17.13 0.33
CA LEU A 172 21.82 -17.68 -0.39
C LEU A 172 20.49 -17.09 0.13
N GLY A 173 20.36 -16.92 1.44
CA GLY A 173 19.21 -16.26 2.06
C GLY A 173 19.06 -14.81 1.60
N PHE A 174 20.16 -14.05 1.56
CA PHE A 174 20.18 -12.67 1.07
C PHE A 174 19.80 -12.57 -0.42
N ILE A 175 20.35 -13.44 -1.27
CA ILE A 175 20.03 -13.47 -2.71
C ILE A 175 18.55 -13.83 -2.89
N SER A 176 18.04 -14.80 -2.14
CA SER A 176 16.63 -15.21 -2.17
C SER A 176 15.72 -14.04 -1.75
N LEU A 177 16.02 -13.39 -0.63
CA LEU A 177 15.30 -12.21 -0.15
C LEU A 177 15.25 -11.12 -1.22
N SER A 178 16.40 -10.78 -1.80
CA SER A 178 16.51 -9.76 -2.85
C SER A 178 15.68 -10.15 -4.09
N HIS A 179 15.77 -11.41 -4.52
CA HIS A 179 15.00 -11.93 -5.65
C HIS A 179 13.49 -11.76 -5.42
N TYR A 180 12.99 -12.10 -4.24
CA TYR A 180 11.57 -11.97 -3.92
C TYR A 180 11.11 -10.52 -3.77
N GLN A 181 11.95 -9.62 -3.22
CA GLN A 181 11.65 -8.19 -3.18
C GLN A 181 11.52 -7.61 -4.60
N ILE A 182 12.38 -8.03 -5.54
CA ILE A 182 12.28 -7.66 -6.96
C ILE A 182 10.98 -8.19 -7.57
N LEU A 183 10.66 -9.47 -7.37
CA LEU A 183 9.41 -10.04 -7.90
C LEU A 183 8.17 -9.32 -7.36
N HIS A 184 8.15 -8.97 -6.07
CA HIS A 184 7.08 -8.16 -5.49
C HIS A 184 6.97 -6.79 -6.18
N LEU A 185 8.10 -6.13 -6.45
CA LEU A 185 8.12 -4.85 -7.16
C LEU A 185 7.55 -4.98 -8.59
N ILE A 186 7.85 -6.04 -9.34
CA ILE A 186 7.26 -6.20 -10.69
C ILE A 186 5.76 -6.49 -10.61
N ASN A 187 5.29 -7.19 -9.58
CA ASN A 187 3.85 -7.47 -9.41
C ASN A 187 3.04 -6.21 -9.02
N THR A 188 3.70 -5.23 -8.39
CA THR A 188 3.12 -3.92 -8.11
C THR A 188 3.31 -2.92 -9.25
N ALA A 189 4.15 -3.23 -10.23
CA ALA A 189 4.25 -2.45 -11.46
C ALA A 189 3.01 -2.68 -12.32
N ASN A 190 2.63 -1.67 -13.11
CA ASN A 190 1.47 -1.72 -14.01
C ASN A 190 1.77 -2.55 -15.29
N VAL A 191 2.37 -3.72 -15.10
CA VAL A 191 2.71 -4.68 -16.14
C VAL A 191 1.60 -5.74 -16.16
N PRO A 192 1.14 -6.20 -17.34
CA PRO A 192 0.16 -7.28 -17.44
C PRO A 192 0.59 -8.49 -16.60
N LYS A 193 -0.22 -8.87 -15.61
CA LYS A 193 0.09 -9.98 -14.70
C LYS A 193 -0.03 -11.32 -15.42
N MET A 194 0.94 -12.21 -15.19
CA MET A 194 0.89 -13.60 -15.67
C MET A 194 0.06 -14.44 -14.70
N SER A 195 -0.87 -15.27 -15.19
CA SER A 195 -1.87 -15.99 -14.38
C SER A 195 -1.31 -17.09 -13.47
N VAL A 196 -0.06 -17.53 -13.66
CA VAL A 196 0.51 -18.73 -13.00
C VAL A 196 0.93 -18.48 -11.54
N GLN A 197 0.88 -17.25 -11.06
CA GLN A 197 1.91 -16.82 -10.11
C GLN A 197 1.33 -16.32 -8.76
N GLU A 198 0.00 -16.21 -8.63
CA GLU A 198 -0.71 -15.62 -7.48
C GLU A 198 -0.45 -16.26 -6.10
N ASN A 199 -0.16 -17.57 -6.03
CA ASN A 199 -0.02 -18.27 -4.75
C ASN A 199 1.40 -18.22 -4.16
N THR A 200 2.46 -18.28 -4.99
CA THR A 200 3.85 -18.28 -4.51
C THR A 200 4.25 -16.94 -3.91
N TRP A 201 3.59 -15.86 -4.29
CA TRP A 201 3.96 -14.51 -3.87
C TRP A 201 3.50 -14.09 -2.48
N LYS A 202 2.44 -14.69 -1.94
CA LYS A 202 1.86 -14.25 -0.66
C LYS A 202 2.84 -14.40 0.51
N VAL A 203 3.58 -15.52 0.55
CA VAL A 203 4.54 -15.80 1.64
C VAL A 203 5.67 -14.77 1.67
N TRP A 204 6.05 -14.24 0.50
CA TRP A 204 7.20 -13.36 0.37
C TRP A 204 6.86 -11.88 0.34
N ALA A 205 5.60 -11.50 0.12
CA ALA A 205 5.13 -10.12 0.24
C ALA A 205 5.42 -9.52 1.63
N VAL A 206 5.45 -10.37 2.66
CA VAL A 206 5.85 -10.03 4.03
C VAL A 206 7.28 -9.44 4.08
N SER A 207 8.18 -9.87 3.20
CA SER A 207 9.58 -9.43 3.23
C SER A 207 9.81 -8.01 2.69
N SER A 208 8.90 -7.53 1.83
CA SER A 208 8.91 -6.16 1.30
C SER A 208 8.15 -5.17 2.18
N ASP A 209 7.20 -5.67 2.99
CA ASP A 209 6.45 -4.89 3.97
C ASP A 209 6.50 -5.59 5.33
N VAL A 210 7.64 -5.46 6.02
CA VAL A 210 7.86 -6.07 7.34
C VAL A 210 6.85 -5.54 8.37
N LEU A 211 6.34 -4.32 8.17
CA LEU A 211 5.34 -3.73 9.05
C LEU A 211 3.99 -4.45 8.95
N SER A 212 3.64 -4.98 7.76
CA SER A 212 2.41 -5.77 7.57
C SER A 212 2.30 -6.99 8.50
N VAL A 213 3.44 -7.58 8.90
CA VAL A 213 3.49 -8.72 9.85
C VAL A 213 2.86 -8.38 11.18
N PHE A 214 3.06 -7.15 11.63
CA PHE A 214 2.58 -6.71 12.93
C PHE A 214 1.12 -6.24 12.88
N ARG A 215 0.48 -6.21 11.71
CA ARG A 215 -0.90 -5.73 11.50
C ARG A 215 -1.10 -4.32 12.04
N VAL A 216 -0.34 -3.38 11.49
CA VAL A 216 -0.38 -1.94 11.81
C VAL A 216 -1.79 -1.36 11.87
N ASP A 217 -2.69 -1.87 11.03
CA ASP A 217 -4.10 -1.50 10.98
C ASP A 217 -4.80 -1.66 12.33
N CYS A 218 -4.48 -2.73 13.06
CA CYS A 218 -5.08 -3.04 14.35
C CYS A 218 -4.67 -2.05 15.45
N ALA A 219 -3.52 -1.38 15.31
CA ALA A 219 -3.05 -0.38 16.26
C ALA A 219 -3.69 1.00 16.08
N GLY A 220 -4.72 1.12 15.24
CA GLY A 220 -5.36 2.41 14.91
C GLY A 220 -4.54 3.28 13.96
N MET A 221 -3.51 2.72 13.33
CA MET A 221 -2.64 3.39 12.37
C MET A 221 -2.92 2.90 10.93
N GLY A 222 -4.18 2.60 10.63
CA GLY A 222 -4.59 2.06 9.33
C GLY A 222 -4.50 3.04 8.16
N ASN A 223 -4.51 4.34 8.45
CA ASN A 223 -4.44 5.39 7.44
C ASN A 223 -3.09 5.37 6.69
N PHE A 224 -3.14 5.73 5.41
CA PHE A 224 -1.97 5.78 4.53
C PHE A 224 -0.82 6.62 5.12
N SER A 225 -1.12 7.84 5.61
CA SER A 225 -0.13 8.72 6.24
C SER A 225 0.68 8.04 7.34
N SER A 226 0.00 7.39 8.29
CA SER A 226 0.66 6.77 9.45
C SER A 226 1.55 5.61 9.01
N LYS A 227 1.06 4.76 8.11
CA LYS A 227 1.84 3.65 7.53
C LYS A 227 3.06 4.17 6.78
N PHE A 228 2.88 5.19 5.94
CA PHE A 228 3.94 5.78 5.14
C PHE A 228 5.03 6.43 6.00
N ILE A 229 4.65 7.18 7.03
CA ILE A 229 5.59 7.80 7.98
C ILE A 229 6.35 6.74 8.77
N MET A 230 5.66 5.72 9.30
CA MET A 230 6.34 4.63 10.04
C MET A 230 7.31 3.86 9.16
N ALA A 231 6.91 3.53 7.92
CA ALA A 231 7.79 2.89 6.95
C ALA A 231 9.02 3.75 6.65
N SER A 232 8.82 5.05 6.43
CA SER A 232 9.90 6.03 6.21
C SER A 232 10.86 6.18 7.39
N CYS A 233 10.35 6.04 8.62
CA CYS A 233 11.15 6.09 9.85
C CYS A 233 11.84 4.76 10.20
N SER A 234 11.49 3.65 9.54
CA SER A 234 12.02 2.33 9.89
C SER A 234 13.56 2.22 9.89
N PRO A 235 14.31 2.85 8.95
CA PRO A 235 15.78 2.85 9.01
C PRO A 235 16.33 3.60 10.24
N MET A 236 15.63 4.66 10.68
CA MET A 236 16.01 5.44 11.86
C MET A 236 15.74 4.65 13.14
N VAL A 237 14.65 3.89 13.19
CA VAL A 237 14.38 2.95 14.30
C VAL A 237 15.46 1.89 14.36
N LEU A 238 15.87 1.32 13.21
CA LEU A 238 16.96 0.34 13.17
C LEU A 238 18.30 0.96 13.63
N LEU A 239 18.60 2.19 13.22
CA LEU A 239 19.79 2.93 13.68
C LEU A 239 19.75 3.12 15.19
N PHE A 240 18.61 3.55 15.74
CA PHE A 240 18.42 3.70 17.17
C PHE A 240 18.71 2.38 17.89
N VAL A 241 18.14 1.27 17.42
CA VAL A 241 18.36 -0.08 17.98
C VAL A 241 19.83 -0.49 17.92
N ALA A 242 20.54 -0.20 16.82
CA ALA A 242 21.96 -0.50 16.70
C ALA A 242 22.81 0.30 17.70
N VAL A 243 22.55 1.61 17.82
CA VAL A 243 23.26 2.51 18.75
C VAL A 243 23.00 2.11 20.20
N THR A 244 21.75 1.85 20.58
CA THR A 244 21.43 1.44 21.95
C THR A 244 21.94 0.05 22.28
N SER A 245 21.97 -0.88 21.31
CA SER A 245 22.61 -2.20 21.47
C SER A 245 24.10 -2.03 21.77
N TYR A 246 24.79 -1.18 21.02
CA TYR A 246 26.20 -0.85 21.27
C TYR A 246 26.39 -0.24 22.66
N LEU A 247 25.69 0.84 23.00
CA LEU A 247 25.82 1.52 24.29
C LEU A 247 25.45 0.60 25.47
N GLY A 248 24.38 -0.19 25.32
CA GLY A 248 23.94 -1.17 26.30
C GLY A 248 25.00 -2.25 26.53
N SER A 249 25.64 -2.74 25.46
CA SER A 249 26.72 -3.73 25.56
C SER A 249 27.95 -3.16 26.29
N GLN A 250 28.30 -1.90 26.04
CA GLN A 250 29.41 -1.20 26.69
C GLN A 250 29.13 -1.00 28.19
N LEU A 251 27.90 -0.60 28.53
CA LEU A 251 27.46 -0.46 29.92
C LEU A 251 27.46 -1.82 30.64
N LEU A 252 26.90 -2.86 30.04
CA LEU A 252 26.89 -4.21 30.60
C LEU A 252 28.30 -4.78 30.78
N ALA A 253 29.21 -4.54 29.85
CA ALA A 253 30.61 -4.94 29.99
C ALA A 253 31.29 -4.27 31.18
N LYS A 254 31.01 -2.97 31.40
CA LYS A 254 31.52 -2.22 32.57
C LYS A 254 30.91 -2.74 33.89
N LEU A 255 29.59 -2.94 33.93
CA LEU A 255 28.87 -3.39 35.13
C LEU A 255 29.24 -4.83 35.53
N THR A 256 29.33 -5.74 34.55
CA THR A 256 29.65 -7.16 34.80
C THR A 256 31.14 -7.45 34.83
N ARG A 257 31.99 -6.46 34.50
CA ARG A 257 33.45 -6.60 34.32
C ARG A 257 33.84 -7.67 33.28
N LYS A 258 32.95 -7.98 32.34
CA LYS A 258 33.20 -8.95 31.25
C LYS A 258 33.43 -8.21 29.93
N ALA A 259 34.69 -7.97 29.58
CA ALA A 259 35.06 -7.29 28.33
C ALA A 259 34.50 -7.99 27.07
N LYS A 260 34.27 -9.31 27.11
CA LYS A 260 33.69 -10.08 25.99
C LYS A 260 32.27 -9.65 25.61
N LEU A 261 31.55 -8.95 26.49
CA LEU A 261 30.22 -8.42 26.22
C LEU A 261 30.24 -7.09 25.45
N ALA A 262 31.39 -6.39 25.42
CA ALA A 262 31.49 -5.13 24.69
C ALA A 262 31.42 -5.41 23.18
N MET A 263 30.44 -4.80 22.51
CA MET A 263 30.35 -4.85 21.07
C MET A 263 31.36 -3.86 20.45
N GLU A 264 32.07 -4.33 19.44
CA GLU A 264 32.94 -3.52 18.58
C GLU A 264 32.11 -2.62 17.66
N PHE A 265 32.55 -1.36 17.51
CA PHE A 265 31.85 -0.33 16.76
C PHE A 265 31.75 -0.65 15.26
N ASP A 266 32.84 -1.11 14.66
CA ASP A 266 32.88 -1.41 13.21
C ASP A 266 31.95 -2.59 12.87
N CYS A 267 31.93 -3.61 13.73
CA CYS A 267 31.04 -4.75 13.55
C CYS A 267 29.56 -4.35 13.66
N ILE A 268 29.16 -3.49 14.62
CA ILE A 268 27.75 -3.09 14.76
C ILE A 268 27.30 -2.21 13.59
N TRP A 269 28.17 -1.33 13.08
CA TRP A 269 27.89 -0.55 11.88
C TRP A 269 27.80 -1.42 10.63
N ASN A 270 28.66 -2.43 10.52
CA ASN A 270 28.55 -3.41 9.44
C ASN A 270 27.21 -4.14 9.48
N VAL A 271 26.72 -4.54 10.66
CA VAL A 271 25.38 -5.14 10.83
C VAL A 271 24.27 -4.17 10.42
N PHE A 272 24.34 -2.91 10.86
CA PHE A 272 23.37 -1.89 10.49
C PHE A 272 23.29 -1.72 8.97
N PHE A 273 24.42 -1.46 8.30
CA PHE A 273 24.44 -1.27 6.84
C PHE A 273 24.09 -2.55 6.08
N SER A 274 24.45 -3.73 6.58
CA SER A 274 24.03 -5.00 5.98
C SER A 274 22.52 -5.18 6.01
N LEU A 275 21.86 -4.80 7.10
CA LEU A 275 20.40 -4.82 7.21
C LEU A 275 19.75 -3.77 6.31
N ILE A 276 20.27 -2.53 6.29
CA ILE A 276 19.78 -1.51 5.35
C ILE A 276 19.91 -1.98 3.89
N PHE A 277 21.04 -2.60 3.55
CA PHE A 277 21.27 -3.15 2.22
C PHE A 277 20.30 -4.30 1.89
N ALA A 278 20.05 -5.21 2.83
CA ALA A 278 19.11 -6.33 2.67
C ALA A 278 17.66 -5.90 2.47
N PHE A 279 17.25 -4.76 3.02
CA PHE A 279 15.90 -4.22 2.86
C PHE A 279 15.84 -3.01 1.92
N PHE A 280 16.93 -2.72 1.20
CA PHE A 280 17.06 -1.53 0.37
C PHE A 280 15.95 -1.43 -0.68
N ILE A 281 15.60 -2.54 -1.34
CA ILE A 281 14.54 -2.55 -2.35
C ILE A 281 13.18 -2.24 -1.73
N GLY A 282 12.89 -2.79 -0.54
CA GLY A 282 11.66 -2.47 0.21
C GLY A 282 11.61 -1.00 0.61
N ILE A 283 12.68 -0.48 1.21
CA ILE A 283 12.78 0.92 1.65
C ILE A 283 12.62 1.89 0.48
N THR A 284 13.29 1.63 -0.64
CA THR A 284 13.20 2.47 -1.85
C THR A 284 11.80 2.40 -2.49
N SER A 285 11.21 1.20 -2.58
CA SER A 285 9.83 1.03 -3.08
C SER A 285 8.82 1.81 -2.24
N MET A 286 8.93 1.73 -0.90
CA MET A 286 8.07 2.48 0.02
C MET A 286 8.29 3.99 -0.11
N SER A 287 9.54 4.45 -0.21
CA SER A 287 9.87 5.88 -0.39
C SER A 287 9.26 6.46 -1.66
N LEU A 288 9.15 5.65 -2.72
CA LEU A 288 8.56 6.04 -4.01
C LEU A 288 7.05 5.81 -4.09
N SER A 289 6.44 5.13 -3.11
CA SER A 289 5.04 4.70 -3.18
C SER A 289 4.05 5.87 -3.26
N LEU A 290 4.34 7.00 -2.60
CA LEU A 290 3.52 8.21 -2.69
C LEU A 290 3.38 8.73 -4.13
N PHE A 291 4.45 8.61 -4.93
CA PHE A 291 4.49 9.12 -6.31
C PHE A 291 3.89 8.16 -7.34
N LYS A 292 3.49 6.95 -6.93
CA LYS A 292 2.82 5.99 -7.81
C LYS A 292 1.32 6.30 -7.84
N CYS A 293 0.85 6.92 -8.92
CA CYS A 293 -0.55 7.28 -9.10
C CYS A 293 -1.17 6.50 -10.26
N ASN A 294 -2.39 6.01 -10.05
CA ASN A 294 -3.21 5.37 -11.07
C ASN A 294 -4.28 6.35 -11.55
N LYS A 295 -4.44 6.43 -12.88
CA LYS A 295 -5.54 7.20 -13.47
C LYS A 295 -6.85 6.44 -13.26
N ASN A 296 -7.86 7.16 -12.81
CA ASN A 296 -9.22 6.65 -12.73
C ASN A 296 -9.90 6.72 -14.11
N PRO A 297 -10.85 5.81 -14.41
CA PRO A 297 -11.56 5.82 -15.69
C PRO A 297 -12.52 7.02 -15.81
N GLY A 298 -12.91 7.32 -17.06
CA GLY A 298 -13.96 8.30 -17.37
C GLY A 298 -13.45 9.74 -17.49
N ALA A 299 -14.37 10.69 -17.38
CA ALA A 299 -14.08 12.13 -17.39
C ALA A 299 -13.35 12.62 -16.12
N ASN A 300 -13.00 11.71 -15.22
CA ASN A 300 -12.22 11.99 -14.02
C ASN A 300 -10.78 12.31 -14.40
N GLU A 301 -10.41 13.59 -14.29
CA GLU A 301 -8.99 14.00 -14.33
C GLU A 301 -8.22 13.58 -13.07
N LYS A 302 -8.92 13.06 -12.05
CA LYS A 302 -8.35 12.67 -10.76
C LYS A 302 -7.61 11.33 -10.85
N ALA A 303 -6.36 11.34 -10.39
CA ALA A 303 -5.58 10.13 -10.13
C ALA A 303 -5.58 9.81 -8.63
N THR A 304 -5.54 8.54 -8.27
CA THR A 304 -5.42 8.07 -6.89
C THR A 304 -4.12 7.31 -6.68
N ASN A 305 -3.64 7.21 -5.45
CA ASN A 305 -2.42 6.49 -5.15
C ASN A 305 -2.59 4.99 -5.49
N ALA A 306 -1.54 4.40 -6.07
CA ALA A 306 -1.57 3.02 -6.54
C ALA A 306 -1.55 1.99 -5.40
N LEU A 307 -0.96 2.34 -4.26
CA LEU A 307 -0.92 1.50 -3.06
C LEU A 307 -2.20 1.67 -2.23
N ASP A 308 -2.71 2.90 -2.13
CA ASP A 308 -3.93 3.21 -1.36
C ASP A 308 -4.87 4.14 -2.15
N PRO A 309 -5.90 3.59 -2.83
CA PRO A 309 -6.83 4.38 -3.62
C PRO A 309 -7.63 5.42 -2.86
N SER A 310 -7.60 5.43 -1.52
CA SER A 310 -8.26 6.47 -0.73
C SER A 310 -7.57 7.84 -0.82
N VAL A 311 -6.30 7.86 -1.21
CA VAL A 311 -5.51 9.08 -1.34
C VAL A 311 -5.55 9.59 -2.78
N ILE A 312 -6.14 10.78 -2.98
CA ILE A 312 -6.15 11.47 -4.27
C ILE A 312 -4.78 12.13 -4.49
N CYS A 313 -4.15 11.81 -5.62
CA CYS A 313 -2.85 12.38 -5.95
C CYS A 313 -2.94 13.88 -6.22
N PHE A 314 -1.92 14.64 -5.78
CA PHE A 314 -1.79 16.09 -5.93
C PHE A 314 -2.77 16.94 -5.10
N GLU A 315 -3.56 16.32 -4.21
CA GLU A 315 -4.53 17.00 -3.35
C GLU A 315 -4.40 16.55 -1.88
N GLY A 316 -4.90 17.37 -0.95
CA GLY A 316 -5.12 17.00 0.46
C GLY A 316 -3.96 16.26 1.15
N GLU A 317 -4.22 15.02 1.58
CA GLU A 317 -3.27 14.13 2.28
C GLU A 317 -2.01 13.84 1.46
N TRP A 318 -2.10 13.77 0.12
CA TRP A 318 -0.93 13.53 -0.71
C TRP A 318 0.09 14.67 -0.54
N ASN A 319 -0.38 15.93 -0.58
CA ASN A 319 0.48 17.12 -0.46
C ASN A 319 1.18 17.21 0.90
N SER A 320 0.54 16.77 1.99
CA SER A 320 1.16 16.78 3.32
C SER A 320 2.30 15.76 3.44
N LEU A 321 2.24 14.67 2.67
CA LEU A 321 3.25 13.61 2.68
C LEU A 321 4.40 13.83 1.70
N VAL A 322 4.28 14.76 0.74
CA VAL A 322 5.32 15.01 -0.29
C VAL A 322 6.67 15.32 0.35
N VAL A 323 6.70 16.14 1.41
CA VAL A 323 7.97 16.52 2.08
C VAL A 323 8.65 15.29 2.68
N VAL A 324 7.88 14.42 3.34
CA VAL A 324 8.39 13.17 3.92
C VAL A 324 8.90 12.25 2.82
N ALA A 325 8.14 12.09 1.73
CA ALA A 325 8.53 11.26 0.60
C ALA A 325 9.80 11.77 -0.10
N ALA A 326 9.89 13.08 -0.35
CA ALA A 326 11.06 13.70 -0.97
C ALA A 326 12.31 13.49 -0.10
N PHE A 327 12.19 13.69 1.21
CA PHE A 327 13.28 13.44 2.16
C PHE A 327 13.70 11.97 2.17
N SER A 328 12.74 11.04 2.25
CA SER A 328 12.99 9.60 2.17
C SER A 328 13.67 9.18 0.86
N VAL A 329 13.27 9.74 -0.28
CA VAL A 329 13.91 9.47 -1.58
C VAL A 329 15.35 10.02 -1.62
N LEU A 330 15.59 11.23 -1.13
CA LEU A 330 16.93 11.81 -1.11
C LEU A 330 17.89 11.02 -0.21
N ILE A 331 17.45 10.64 0.99
CA ILE A 331 18.31 9.90 1.91
C ILE A 331 18.48 8.45 1.45
N TYR A 332 17.38 7.74 1.23
CA TYR A 332 17.44 6.31 1.02
C TYR A 332 17.76 5.96 -0.43
N CYS A 333 17.05 6.52 -1.41
CA CYS A 333 17.34 6.16 -2.81
C CYS A 333 18.68 6.75 -3.27
N VAL A 334 18.89 8.06 -3.06
CA VAL A 334 20.10 8.75 -3.56
C VAL A 334 21.27 8.56 -2.60
N GLY A 335 21.10 8.87 -1.31
CA GLY A 335 22.17 8.80 -0.32
C GLY A 335 22.73 7.39 -0.11
N CYS A 336 21.88 6.43 0.29
CA CYS A 336 22.33 5.05 0.48
C CYS A 336 22.76 4.41 -0.86
N GLY A 337 22.09 4.71 -1.97
CA GLY A 337 22.48 4.23 -3.30
C GLY A 337 23.89 4.69 -3.70
N ALA A 338 24.22 5.96 -3.48
CA ALA A 338 25.56 6.51 -3.71
C ALA A 338 26.60 5.88 -2.79
N LEU A 339 26.28 5.75 -1.49
CA LEU A 339 27.16 5.13 -0.50
C LEU A 339 27.51 3.68 -0.88
N PHE A 340 26.52 2.87 -1.22
CA PHE A 340 26.76 1.48 -1.62
C PHE A 340 27.53 1.37 -2.93
N SER A 341 27.20 2.21 -3.91
CA SER A 341 27.94 2.24 -5.19
C SER A 341 29.41 2.62 -4.98
N GLN A 342 29.68 3.60 -4.12
CA GLN A 342 31.02 4.01 -3.74
C GLN A 342 31.77 2.89 -3.02
N ALA A 343 31.14 2.23 -2.04
CA ALA A 343 31.73 1.11 -1.31
C ALA A 343 32.11 -0.05 -2.24
N ILE A 344 31.21 -0.42 -3.17
CA ILE A 344 31.47 -1.47 -4.17
C ILE A 344 32.61 -1.07 -5.10
N TRP A 345 32.66 0.19 -5.52
CA TRP A 345 33.70 0.69 -6.42
C TRP A 345 35.10 0.66 -5.78
N TYR A 346 35.24 1.07 -4.52
CA TYR A 346 36.51 0.97 -3.80
C TYR A 346 36.92 -0.49 -3.57
N ALA A 347 35.98 -1.34 -3.17
CA ALA A 347 36.25 -2.76 -2.99
C ALA A 347 36.75 -3.43 -4.29
N ALA A 348 36.20 -3.05 -5.45
CA ALA A 348 36.62 -3.56 -6.74
C ALA A 348 38.03 -3.12 -7.17
N ARG A 349 38.54 -1.99 -6.63
CA ARG A 349 39.89 -1.49 -6.93
C ARG A 349 40.98 -2.11 -6.06
N GLY A 350 40.61 -2.80 -4.99
CA GLY A 350 41.57 -3.25 -3.98
C GLY A 350 42.13 -2.10 -3.13
N ASP A 351 41.56 -0.90 -3.25
CA ASP A 351 41.84 0.22 -2.37
C ASP A 351 41.17 -0.11 -1.03
N HIS A 352 41.93 -0.67 -0.09
CA HIS A 352 41.46 -0.86 1.27
C HIS A 352 41.11 0.51 1.87
N PHE A 353 39.88 0.66 2.38
CA PHE A 353 39.49 1.81 3.20
C PHE A 353 40.41 1.83 4.43
N SER A 354 41.47 2.64 4.36
CA SER A 354 42.37 2.94 5.48
C SER A 354 41.79 4.03 6.36
#